data_AF-A0A2I7SH66-F1
#
_entry.id   AF-A0A2I7SH66-F1
#
_cell.length_a   1.000
_cell.length_b   1.000
_cell.length_c   1.000
_cell.angle_alpha   90.00
_cell.angle_beta   90.00
_cell.angle_gamma   90.00
#
_symmetry.space_group_name_H-M   'P 1'
#
loop_
_entity.id
_entity.type
_entity.pdbx_description
1 polymer ?
#
loop_
_entity_poly.entity_id
_entity_poly.type
_entity_poly.pdbx_seq_one_letter_code
_entity_poly.pdbx_strand_id
1 'polypeptide(L)'
;MKDKFYQYIQNLQDQITSKLESVDGQAKFQEDLWERPEGGGGRTRVIENGHVFEKGGVNISGVHGKLPKSMQTYFKVGDVDFFACGLSLVLHPKNPMAPTVHANWRYFEMYDKSGNIIDSWFGGGQDLTPYYLFDEDAKHFHQTCKTACDKHNPEFYPTYKKRCDEYFYNTHRNEGRGIGGLFFDYCKANDEMSMEDWYNFVTEVGDSFLEAYVPIIERRKDLPYTQDQRNWQEIRRGRYVEFNLVHDKGTLFGLKTNGRIESILMSLPPHVQWVYDHHPEPGSEEERLIAVLQNPIDWN
;
A
#
# COMPACT_ATOMS: atom_id res chain seq x y z
N MET A 1 3.98 -20.77 -9.55
CA MET A 1 4.30 -19.38 -9.16
C MET A 1 3.90 -19.11 -7.71
N LYS A 2 2.72 -19.56 -7.28
CA LYS A 2 2.22 -19.44 -5.90
C LYS A 2 3.26 -19.64 -4.77
N ASP A 3 3.97 -20.77 -4.74
CA ASP A 3 4.85 -21.11 -3.61
C ASP A 3 6.11 -20.22 -3.61
N LYS A 4 6.63 -19.92 -4.79
CA LYS A 4 7.77 -19.03 -4.99
C LYS A 4 7.48 -17.63 -4.49
N PHE A 5 6.35 -17.05 -4.87
CA PHE A 5 5.98 -15.70 -4.43
C PHE A 5 5.59 -15.66 -2.94
N TYR A 6 4.94 -16.69 -2.41
CA TYR A 6 4.63 -16.77 -0.98
C TYR A 6 5.91 -16.81 -0.11
N GLN A 7 6.90 -17.61 -0.51
CA GLN A 7 8.22 -17.63 0.15
C GLN A 7 8.92 -16.27 0.09
N TYR A 8 8.86 -15.60 -1.07
CA TYR A 8 9.41 -14.26 -1.25
C TYR A 8 8.80 -13.25 -0.26
N ILE A 9 7.46 -13.16 -0.19
CA ILE A 9 6.81 -12.17 0.69
C ILE A 9 7.03 -12.46 2.18
N GLN A 10 7.24 -13.73 2.57
CA GLN A 10 7.65 -14.08 3.94
C GLN A 10 9.00 -13.44 4.28
N ASN A 11 9.99 -13.61 3.40
CA ASN A 11 11.32 -13.03 3.58
C ASN A 11 11.27 -11.50 3.53
N LEU A 12 10.50 -10.93 2.58
CA LEU A 12 10.35 -9.48 2.45
C LEU A 12 9.71 -8.87 3.72
N GLN A 13 8.68 -9.50 4.27
CA GLN A 13 8.08 -9.05 5.54
C GLN A 13 9.11 -9.06 6.67
N ASP A 14 9.93 -10.10 6.78
CA ASP A 14 10.99 -10.17 7.80
C ASP A 14 12.01 -9.04 7.66
N GLN A 15 12.48 -8.78 6.43
CA GLN A 15 13.41 -7.68 6.12
C GLN A 15 12.81 -6.31 6.43
N ILE A 16 11.58 -6.06 5.98
CA ILE A 16 10.87 -4.80 6.21
C ILE A 16 10.68 -4.57 7.70
N THR A 17 10.09 -5.52 8.42
CA THR A 17 9.81 -5.31 9.85
C THR A 17 11.09 -5.14 10.66
N SER A 18 12.13 -5.94 10.39
CA SER A 18 13.41 -5.80 11.10
C SER A 18 14.06 -4.42 10.87
N LYS A 19 14.05 -3.93 9.62
CA LYS A 19 14.59 -2.59 9.33
C LYS A 19 13.78 -1.49 10.00
N LEU A 20 12.45 -1.57 9.97
CA LEU A 20 11.57 -0.58 10.59
C LEU A 20 11.68 -0.56 12.12
N GLU A 21 11.86 -1.70 12.78
CA GLU A 21 12.17 -1.75 14.23
C GLU A 21 13.49 -1.06 14.55
N SER A 22 14.51 -1.24 13.71
CA SER A 22 15.79 -0.55 13.88
C SER A 22 15.67 0.97 13.69
N VAL A 23 14.80 1.43 12.78
CA VAL A 23 14.53 2.87 12.57
C VAL A 23 13.72 3.43 13.73
N ASP A 24 12.75 2.68 14.25
CA ASP A 24 11.95 3.10 15.41
C ASP A 24 12.80 3.17 16.69
N GLY A 25 13.59 2.14 16.97
CA GLY A 25 14.49 2.08 18.13
C GLY A 25 13.79 1.87 19.47
N GLN A 26 12.45 1.84 19.52
CA GLN A 26 11.67 1.65 20.75
C GLN A 26 10.68 0.48 20.65
N ALA A 27 9.70 0.57 19.74
CA ALA A 27 8.67 -0.45 19.59
C ALA A 27 9.13 -1.58 18.66
N LYS A 28 8.49 -2.75 18.84
CA LYS A 28 8.69 -3.93 18.00
C LYS A 28 7.36 -4.39 17.44
N PHE A 29 7.40 -5.04 16.27
CA PHE A 29 6.22 -5.65 15.70
C PHE A 29 5.77 -6.83 16.56
N GLN A 30 4.49 -6.81 16.94
CA GLN A 30 3.80 -7.95 17.52
C GLN A 30 3.27 -8.83 16.40
N GLU A 31 3.59 -10.12 16.47
CA GLU A 31 3.19 -11.10 15.47
C GLU A 31 1.92 -11.83 15.90
N ASP A 32 0.98 -11.96 14.96
CA ASP A 32 -0.19 -12.81 15.06
C ASP A 32 -0.27 -13.74 13.85
N LEU A 33 -0.12 -15.03 14.12
CA LEU A 33 -0.27 -16.11 13.15
C LEU A 33 -1.70 -16.61 13.20
N TRP A 34 -2.35 -16.66 12.03
CA TRP A 34 -3.75 -17.06 11.95
C TRP A 34 -4.00 -17.98 10.77
N GLU A 35 -4.99 -18.85 10.93
CA GLU A 35 -5.49 -19.77 9.91
C GLU A 35 -6.91 -19.40 9.53
N ARG A 36 -7.28 -19.68 8.28
CA ARG A 36 -8.63 -19.47 7.77
C ARG A 36 -9.35 -20.82 7.68
N PRO A 37 -10.55 -20.98 8.25
CA PRO A 37 -11.30 -22.24 8.17
C PRO A 37 -11.55 -22.74 6.74
N GLU A 38 -11.65 -21.81 5.78
CA GLU A 38 -11.91 -22.11 4.37
C GLU A 38 -10.63 -22.47 3.58
N GLY A 39 -9.45 -22.33 4.18
CA GLY A 39 -8.16 -22.65 3.59
C GLY A 39 -7.15 -21.50 3.63
N GLY A 40 -5.92 -21.83 4.04
CA GLY A 40 -4.79 -20.92 4.14
C GLY A 40 -4.76 -20.13 5.46
N GLY A 41 -4.17 -18.94 5.43
CA GLY A 41 -3.95 -18.12 6.62
C GLY A 41 -3.07 -16.91 6.35
N GLY A 42 -2.41 -16.42 7.40
CA GLY A 42 -1.49 -15.29 7.28
C GLY A 42 -0.66 -15.03 8.53
N ARG A 43 0.23 -14.05 8.38
CA ARG A 43 1.08 -13.53 9.45
C ARG A 43 0.90 -12.03 9.49
N THR A 44 0.16 -11.56 10.48
CA THR A 44 -0.04 -10.14 10.75
C THR A 44 1.08 -9.67 11.67
N ARG A 45 1.73 -8.55 11.32
CA ARG A 45 2.70 -7.89 12.20
C ARG A 45 2.29 -6.45 12.38
N VAL A 46 2.08 -6.04 13.62
CA VAL A 46 1.62 -4.70 13.98
C VAL A 46 2.62 -4.03 14.93
N ILE A 47 2.98 -2.78 14.65
CA ILE A 47 3.78 -1.92 15.52
C ILE A 47 2.91 -0.75 15.97
N GLU A 48 2.87 -0.48 17.27
CA GLU A 48 2.07 0.59 17.87
C GLU A 48 2.85 1.29 18.96
N ASN A 49 2.55 2.57 19.17
CA ASN A 49 3.14 3.39 20.22
C ASN A 49 4.69 3.42 20.18
N GLY A 50 5.25 3.38 18.97
CA GLY A 50 6.68 3.51 18.73
C GLY A 50 7.18 4.95 18.85
N HIS A 51 8.50 5.09 18.80
CA HIS A 51 9.14 6.39 18.79
C HIS A 51 8.90 7.12 17.46
N VAL A 52 8.95 6.36 16.36
CA VAL A 52 8.82 6.86 14.98
C VAL A 52 7.45 6.47 14.42
N PHE A 53 7.06 5.21 14.56
CA PHE A 53 5.78 4.71 14.04
C PHE A 53 4.73 4.73 15.14
N GLU A 54 3.74 5.60 15.00
CA GLU A 54 2.64 5.69 15.95
C GLU A 54 1.73 4.46 15.84
N LYS A 55 1.48 4.05 14.60
CA LYS A 55 0.81 2.79 14.25
C LYS A 55 1.29 2.33 12.88
N GLY A 56 1.47 1.04 12.70
CA GLY A 56 1.72 0.46 11.40
C GLY A 56 1.53 -1.03 11.41
N GLY A 57 1.46 -1.61 10.22
CA GLY A 57 1.50 -3.05 10.09
C GLY A 57 2.01 -3.47 8.74
N VAL A 58 2.59 -4.66 8.72
CA VAL A 58 3.14 -5.33 7.54
C VAL A 58 2.55 -6.72 7.58
N ASN A 59 1.55 -6.97 6.75
CA ASN A 59 0.75 -8.19 6.80
C ASN A 59 1.03 -9.03 5.57
N ILE A 60 1.21 -10.34 5.74
CA ILE A 60 1.14 -11.31 4.64
C ILE A 60 -0.06 -12.22 4.82
N SER A 61 -0.62 -12.66 3.69
CA SER A 61 -1.63 -13.71 3.66
C SER A 61 -1.41 -14.63 2.48
N GLY A 62 -1.84 -15.87 2.63
CA GLY A 62 -1.89 -16.89 1.59
C GLY A 62 -3.15 -17.71 1.81
N VAL A 63 -4.19 -17.44 1.03
CA VAL A 63 -5.53 -18.02 1.17
C VAL A 63 -5.92 -18.78 -0.08
N HIS A 64 -6.67 -19.86 0.11
CA HIS A 64 -7.15 -20.67 -0.99
C HIS A 64 -8.54 -21.22 -0.68
N GLY A 65 -9.20 -21.79 -1.69
CA GLY A 65 -10.49 -22.46 -1.55
C GLY A 65 -11.38 -22.23 -2.77
N LYS A 66 -12.69 -22.39 -2.58
CA LYS A 66 -13.68 -22.09 -3.64
C LYS A 66 -13.80 -20.59 -3.85
N LEU A 67 -13.80 -20.14 -5.10
CA LEU A 67 -14.00 -18.73 -5.40
C LEU A 67 -15.42 -18.30 -4.98
N PRO A 68 -15.61 -17.20 -4.21
CA PRO A 68 -16.94 -16.75 -3.82
C PRO A 68 -17.85 -16.47 -5.02
N LYS A 69 -19.16 -16.75 -4.91
CA LYS A 69 -20.13 -16.56 -6.01
C LYS A 69 -20.14 -15.13 -6.59
N SER A 70 -19.97 -14.12 -5.75
CA SER A 70 -19.85 -12.72 -6.18
C SER A 70 -18.65 -12.51 -7.11
N MET A 71 -17.51 -13.14 -6.79
CA MET A 71 -16.30 -13.10 -7.61
C MET A 71 -16.42 -13.95 -8.87
N GLN A 72 -17.12 -15.09 -8.81
CA GLN A 72 -17.44 -15.88 -10.01
C GLN A 72 -18.24 -15.06 -11.01
N THR A 73 -19.25 -14.32 -10.54
CA THR A 73 -20.05 -13.41 -11.39
C THR A 73 -19.21 -12.25 -11.94
N TYR A 74 -18.36 -11.65 -11.10
CA TYR A 74 -17.48 -10.55 -11.50
C TYR A 74 -16.49 -10.97 -12.60
N PHE A 75 -15.82 -12.11 -12.43
CA PHE A 75 -14.87 -12.64 -13.42
C PHE A 75 -15.54 -13.40 -14.57
N LYS A 76 -16.87 -13.59 -14.52
CA LYS A 76 -17.65 -14.36 -15.50
C LYS A 76 -17.11 -15.79 -15.66
N VAL A 77 -16.75 -16.42 -14.54
CA VAL A 77 -16.26 -17.80 -14.47
C VAL A 77 -17.30 -18.71 -13.79
N GLY A 78 -17.18 -20.02 -14.02
CA GLY A 78 -18.02 -21.02 -13.36
C GLY A 78 -17.55 -21.35 -11.94
N ASP A 79 -17.89 -22.56 -11.48
CA ASP A 79 -17.37 -23.09 -10.22
C ASP A 79 -15.87 -23.40 -10.34
N VAL A 80 -15.06 -22.52 -9.77
CA VAL A 80 -13.59 -22.56 -9.83
C VAL A 80 -13.01 -22.42 -8.43
N ASP A 81 -11.82 -22.96 -8.24
CA ASP A 81 -11.05 -22.77 -7.02
C ASP A 81 -10.03 -21.64 -7.23
N PHE A 82 -9.50 -21.08 -6.16
CA PHE A 82 -8.54 -19.97 -6.25
C PHE A 82 -7.43 -20.11 -5.21
N PHE A 83 -6.33 -19.43 -5.50
CA PHE A 83 -5.27 -19.11 -4.55
C PHE A 83 -4.95 -17.62 -4.66
N ALA A 84 -4.79 -16.95 -3.52
CA ALA A 84 -4.38 -15.56 -3.44
C ALA A 84 -3.34 -15.40 -2.33
N CYS A 85 -2.24 -14.73 -2.62
CA CYS A 85 -1.30 -14.33 -1.58
C CYS A 85 -0.75 -12.94 -1.82
N GLY A 86 -0.23 -12.31 -0.77
CA GLY A 86 0.40 -11.01 -0.91
C GLY A 86 0.84 -10.41 0.42
N LEU A 87 1.68 -9.39 0.31
CA LEU A 87 2.08 -8.51 1.38
C LEU A 87 1.32 -7.19 1.23
N SER A 88 0.76 -6.67 2.32
CA SER A 88 0.21 -5.32 2.39
C SER A 88 0.71 -4.63 3.64
N LEU A 89 1.13 -3.38 3.51
CA LEU A 89 1.58 -2.57 4.64
C LEU A 89 0.99 -1.17 4.60
N VAL A 90 0.81 -0.61 5.78
CA VAL A 90 0.56 0.81 6.01
C VAL A 90 1.36 1.22 7.22
N LEU A 91 2.06 2.34 7.14
CA LEU A 91 2.84 2.90 8.25
C LEU A 91 2.42 4.35 8.45
N HIS A 92 2.03 4.68 9.69
CA HIS A 92 1.67 6.03 10.11
C HIS A 92 2.73 6.56 11.09
N PRO A 93 3.67 7.39 10.62
CA PRO A 93 4.64 8.03 11.51
C PRO A 93 3.97 8.96 12.50
N LYS A 94 4.57 9.08 13.69
CA LYS A 94 4.14 10.00 14.75
C LYS A 94 4.38 11.46 14.37
N ASN A 95 5.52 11.74 13.73
CA ASN A 95 5.92 13.09 13.35
C ASN A 95 5.15 13.57 12.10
N PRO A 96 4.47 14.73 12.11
CA PRO A 96 3.82 15.31 10.93
C PRO A 96 4.73 15.56 9.73
N MET A 97 6.05 15.70 9.95
CA MET A 97 7.01 15.89 8.86
C MET A 97 7.32 14.58 8.13
N ALA A 98 6.99 13.43 8.73
CA ALA A 98 7.23 12.12 8.17
C ALA A 98 5.94 11.58 7.49
N PRO A 99 6.00 11.18 6.20
CA PRO A 99 4.81 10.79 5.45
C PRO A 99 4.29 9.40 5.86
N THR A 100 2.98 9.22 5.79
CA THR A 100 2.38 7.88 5.73
C THR A 100 2.80 7.21 4.42
N VAL A 101 3.04 5.90 4.46
CA VAL A 101 3.26 5.09 3.25
C VAL A 101 2.33 3.89 3.24
N HIS A 102 1.93 3.49 2.05
CA HIS A 102 1.25 2.24 1.78
C HIS A 102 2.01 1.46 0.70
N ALA A 103 2.04 0.14 0.83
CA ALA A 103 2.47 -0.72 -0.26
C ALA A 103 1.70 -2.04 -0.26
N ASN A 104 1.55 -2.62 -1.44
CA ASN A 104 0.97 -3.94 -1.62
C ASN A 104 1.64 -4.66 -2.79
N TRP A 105 1.93 -5.95 -2.63
CA TRP A 105 2.32 -6.82 -3.74
C TRP A 105 1.61 -8.14 -3.57
N ARG A 106 0.88 -8.56 -4.60
CA ARG A 106 -0.02 -9.71 -4.53
C ARG A 106 -0.01 -10.52 -5.81
N TYR A 107 -0.38 -11.78 -5.65
CA TYR A 107 -0.49 -12.76 -6.71
C TYR A 107 -1.78 -13.57 -6.56
N PHE A 108 -2.42 -13.85 -7.69
CA PHE A 108 -3.69 -14.55 -7.75
C PHE A 108 -3.67 -15.62 -8.87
N GLU A 109 -4.17 -16.81 -8.59
CA GLU A 109 -4.39 -17.91 -9.55
C GLU A 109 -5.81 -18.45 -9.39
N MET A 110 -6.47 -18.81 -10.49
CA MET A 110 -7.73 -19.58 -10.51
C MET A 110 -7.53 -20.94 -11.14
N TYR A 111 -8.26 -21.94 -10.66
CA TYR A 111 -8.17 -23.32 -11.11
C TYR A 111 -9.53 -23.87 -11.57
N ASP A 112 -9.51 -24.64 -12.66
CA ASP A 112 -10.62 -25.51 -13.00
C ASP A 112 -10.74 -26.68 -11.99
N LYS A 113 -11.81 -27.48 -12.09
CA LYS A 113 -12.02 -28.64 -11.20
C LYS A 113 -11.04 -29.79 -11.43
N SER A 114 -10.26 -29.76 -12.50
CA SER A 114 -9.17 -30.71 -12.76
C SER A 114 -7.84 -30.24 -12.15
N GLY A 115 -7.79 -29.02 -11.59
CA GLY A 115 -6.61 -28.42 -10.99
C GLY A 115 -5.73 -27.64 -11.95
N ASN A 116 -6.15 -27.39 -13.20
CA ASN A 116 -5.39 -26.59 -14.15
C ASN A 116 -5.62 -25.10 -13.89
N ILE A 117 -4.55 -24.30 -14.00
CA ILE A 117 -4.64 -22.84 -13.92
C ILE A 117 -5.40 -22.33 -15.15
N ILE A 118 -6.50 -21.61 -14.92
CA ILE A 118 -7.30 -20.98 -15.98
C ILE A 118 -6.98 -19.50 -16.17
N ASP A 119 -6.49 -18.83 -15.11
CA ASP A 119 -6.12 -17.43 -15.13
C ASP A 119 -5.18 -17.15 -13.96
N SER A 120 -4.27 -16.20 -14.13
CA SER A 120 -3.41 -15.73 -13.05
C SER A 120 -2.82 -14.36 -13.34
N TRP A 121 -2.56 -13.58 -12.31
CA TRP A 121 -1.95 -12.26 -12.44
C TRP A 121 -1.28 -11.79 -11.17
N PHE A 122 -0.36 -10.85 -11.34
CA PHE A 122 0.14 -10.01 -10.27
C PHE A 122 -0.61 -8.68 -10.19
N GLY A 123 -0.54 -8.06 -9.02
CA GLY A 123 -0.93 -6.68 -8.80
C GLY A 123 -0.15 -6.11 -7.63
N GLY A 124 -0.16 -4.79 -7.48
CA GLY A 124 0.56 -4.14 -6.41
C GLY A 124 0.85 -2.67 -6.66
N GLY A 125 1.79 -2.16 -5.88
CA GLY A 125 2.14 -0.76 -5.88
C GLY A 125 2.69 -0.30 -4.54
N GLN A 126 3.15 0.94 -4.52
CA GLN A 126 3.57 1.66 -3.34
C GLN A 126 3.29 3.14 -3.54
N ASP A 127 2.78 3.82 -2.53
CA ASP A 127 2.38 5.22 -2.62
C ASP A 127 2.65 5.99 -1.32
N LEU A 128 2.95 7.27 -1.47
CA LEU A 128 3.39 8.14 -0.39
C LEU A 128 2.34 9.21 -0.07
N THR A 129 2.01 9.36 1.21
CA THR A 129 1.01 10.29 1.72
C THR A 129 1.63 11.26 2.73
N PRO A 130 2.25 12.36 2.26
CA PRO A 130 2.80 13.40 3.12
C PRO A 130 1.70 14.26 3.78
N TYR A 131 2.06 14.88 4.91
CA TYR A 131 1.26 15.91 5.57
C TYR A 131 1.85 17.31 5.32
N TYR A 132 3.18 17.37 5.24
CA TYR A 132 3.94 18.50 4.71
C TYR A 132 4.75 18.00 3.53
N LEU A 133 4.73 18.76 2.44
CA LEU A 133 5.41 18.37 1.22
C LEU A 133 6.89 18.72 1.30
N PHE A 134 7.76 17.76 1.01
CA PHE A 134 9.19 18.00 0.80
C PHE A 134 9.52 17.52 -0.60
N ASP A 135 9.87 18.46 -1.49
CA ASP A 135 10.05 18.16 -2.92
C ASP A 135 11.16 17.12 -3.13
N GLU A 136 12.21 17.15 -2.29
CA GLU A 136 13.30 16.17 -2.32
C GLU A 136 12.85 14.77 -1.89
N ASP A 137 11.85 14.64 -1.02
CA ASP A 137 11.31 13.34 -0.61
C ASP A 137 10.41 12.77 -1.70
N ALA A 138 9.58 13.62 -2.31
CA ALA A 138 8.75 13.24 -3.44
C ALA A 138 9.61 12.75 -4.62
N LYS A 139 10.63 13.53 -4.99
CA LYS A 139 11.61 13.16 -6.03
C LYS A 139 12.34 11.86 -5.68
N HIS A 140 12.82 11.70 -4.45
CA HIS A 140 13.51 10.48 -4.01
C HIS A 140 12.61 9.24 -4.15
N PHE A 141 11.37 9.31 -3.66
CA PHE A 141 10.44 8.20 -3.71
C PHE A 141 10.08 7.82 -5.16
N HIS A 142 9.73 8.81 -5.98
CA HIS A 142 9.35 8.60 -7.38
C HIS A 142 10.52 8.19 -8.26
N GLN A 143 11.74 8.69 -8.01
CA GLN A 143 12.94 8.26 -8.72
C GLN A 143 13.28 6.81 -8.39
N THR A 144 13.14 6.39 -7.13
CA THR A 144 13.34 4.98 -6.74
C THR A 144 12.33 4.06 -7.44
N CYS A 145 11.05 4.47 -7.47
CA CYS A 145 10.00 3.77 -8.22
C CYS A 145 10.35 3.66 -9.71
N LYS A 146 10.79 4.77 -10.33
CA LYS A 146 11.16 4.80 -11.73
C LYS A 146 12.35 3.90 -12.03
N THR A 147 13.39 3.92 -11.20
CA THR A 147 14.57 3.07 -11.36
C THR A 147 14.20 1.59 -11.30
N ALA A 148 13.29 1.18 -10.40
CA ALA A 148 12.77 -0.19 -10.37
C ALA A 148 11.99 -0.53 -11.65
N CYS A 149 11.10 0.35 -12.13
CA CYS A 149 10.36 0.15 -13.36
C CYS A 149 11.25 0.05 -14.61
N ASP A 150 12.21 0.96 -14.76
CA ASP A 150 13.06 1.10 -15.95
C ASP A 150 13.91 -0.16 -16.23
N LYS A 151 14.21 -0.98 -15.20
CA LYS A 151 14.90 -2.27 -15.36
C LYS A 151 14.10 -3.31 -16.15
N HIS A 152 12.77 -3.17 -16.18
CA HIS A 152 11.88 -4.11 -16.82
C HIS A 152 11.24 -3.53 -18.09
N ASN A 153 10.73 -2.31 -18.00
CA ASN A 153 10.15 -1.60 -19.13
C ASN A 153 10.07 -0.08 -18.83
N PRO A 154 10.64 0.79 -19.68
CA PRO A 154 10.62 2.24 -19.47
C PRO A 154 9.20 2.84 -19.44
N GLU A 155 8.20 2.16 -20.02
CA GLU A 155 6.80 2.61 -20.00
C GLU A 155 6.06 2.29 -18.69
N PHE A 156 6.64 1.45 -17.82
CA PHE A 156 5.98 1.03 -16.58
C PHE A 156 5.82 2.19 -15.60
N TYR A 157 6.84 3.01 -15.38
CA TYR A 157 6.72 4.15 -14.48
C TYR A 157 5.64 5.14 -14.92
N PRO A 158 5.65 5.71 -16.15
CA PRO A 158 4.61 6.67 -16.54
C PRO A 158 3.21 6.06 -16.51
N THR A 159 3.06 4.78 -16.89
CA THR A 159 1.78 4.08 -16.85
C THR A 159 1.26 3.88 -15.42
N TYR A 160 2.10 3.32 -14.54
CA TYR A 160 1.68 2.95 -13.19
C TYR A 160 1.64 4.12 -12.23
N LYS A 161 2.41 5.19 -12.48
CA LYS A 161 2.27 6.46 -11.78
C LYS A 161 0.93 7.11 -12.08
N LYS A 162 0.57 7.23 -13.37
CA LYS A 162 -0.74 7.75 -13.77
C LYS A 162 -1.89 6.96 -13.15
N ARG A 163 -1.81 5.62 -13.19
CA ARG A 163 -2.81 4.76 -12.55
C ARG A 163 -2.87 4.97 -11.03
N CYS A 164 -1.74 5.25 -10.38
CA CYS A 164 -1.69 5.53 -8.95
C CYS A 164 -2.43 6.84 -8.63
N ASP A 165 -2.20 7.89 -9.41
CA ASP A 165 -2.89 9.19 -9.26
C ASP A 165 -4.41 9.04 -9.44
N GLU A 166 -4.84 8.23 -10.41
CA GLU A 166 -6.26 7.97 -10.70
C GLU A 166 -6.93 7.07 -9.65
N TYR A 167 -6.22 6.06 -9.14
CA TYR A 167 -6.78 5.10 -8.18
C TYR A 167 -6.94 5.71 -6.79
N PHE A 168 -5.91 6.41 -6.28
CA PHE A 168 -5.89 6.98 -4.93
C PHE A 168 -6.47 8.38 -4.89
N TYR A 169 -7.69 8.56 -5.41
CA TYR A 169 -8.36 9.85 -5.51
C TYR A 169 -9.66 9.89 -4.68
N ASN A 170 -9.75 10.85 -3.75
CA ASN A 170 -10.96 11.12 -3.00
C ASN A 170 -11.94 11.94 -3.87
N THR A 171 -12.77 11.24 -4.65
CA THR A 171 -13.69 11.87 -5.63
C THR A 171 -14.62 12.91 -5.02
N HIS A 172 -15.05 12.74 -3.77
CA HIS A 172 -15.92 13.71 -3.08
C HIS A 172 -15.18 14.92 -2.50
N ARG A 173 -13.83 14.91 -2.49
CA ARG A 173 -12.96 16.02 -2.09
C ARG A 173 -12.22 16.65 -3.26
N ASN A 174 -12.24 16.00 -4.43
CA ASN A 174 -11.46 16.36 -5.61
C ASN A 174 -9.95 16.46 -5.33
N GLU A 175 -9.40 15.54 -4.55
CA GLU A 175 -7.96 15.50 -4.23
C GLU A 175 -7.43 14.06 -4.16
N GLY A 176 -6.15 13.88 -4.51
CA GLY A 176 -5.40 12.67 -4.25
C GLY A 176 -5.25 12.40 -2.75
N ARG A 177 -5.18 11.12 -2.37
CA ARG A 177 -4.88 10.71 -0.99
C ARG A 177 -3.49 11.18 -0.56
N GLY A 178 -2.55 11.14 -1.50
CA GLY A 178 -1.14 11.50 -1.35
C GLY A 178 -0.54 11.88 -2.69
N ILE A 179 0.79 11.88 -2.79
CA ILE A 179 1.54 12.30 -3.99
C ILE A 179 1.78 11.16 -4.99
N GLY A 180 1.02 10.08 -4.88
CA GLY A 180 1.10 8.93 -5.77
C GLY A 180 2.32 8.04 -5.52
N GLY A 181 2.74 7.35 -6.57
CA GLY A 181 3.77 6.32 -6.57
C GLY A 181 3.52 5.34 -7.72
N LEU A 182 3.37 4.06 -7.43
CA LEU A 182 3.03 3.04 -8.43
C LEU A 182 1.71 2.37 -8.07
N PHE A 183 0.85 2.13 -9.06
CA PHE A 183 -0.29 1.22 -8.96
C PHE A 183 -0.43 0.38 -10.23
N PHE A 184 -0.43 -0.93 -10.05
CA PHE A 184 -0.62 -1.90 -11.12
C PHE A 184 -1.53 -3.04 -10.67
N ASP A 185 -2.32 -3.55 -11.60
CA ASP A 185 -3.22 -4.69 -11.40
C ASP A 185 -3.41 -5.41 -12.73
N TYR A 186 -3.82 -6.67 -12.66
CA TYR A 186 -3.99 -7.53 -13.85
C TYR A 186 -2.71 -7.65 -14.70
N CYS A 187 -1.54 -7.73 -14.07
CA CYS A 187 -0.29 -8.07 -14.73
C CYS A 187 -0.31 -9.56 -15.12
N LYS A 188 -0.82 -9.85 -16.33
CA LYS A 188 -1.05 -11.19 -16.87
C LYS A 188 0.02 -11.56 -17.89
N ALA A 189 0.35 -12.85 -17.96
CA ALA A 189 1.24 -13.35 -18.99
C ALA A 189 0.61 -13.15 -20.39
N ASN A 190 1.42 -12.73 -21.35
CA ASN A 190 1.07 -12.59 -22.76
C ASN A 190 2.31 -12.91 -23.63
N ASP A 191 2.23 -12.66 -24.94
CA ASP A 191 3.32 -12.96 -25.88
C ASP A 191 4.61 -12.16 -25.62
N GLU A 192 4.53 -11.03 -24.91
CA GLU A 192 5.65 -10.11 -24.64
C GLU A 192 6.21 -10.25 -23.22
N MET A 193 5.37 -10.62 -22.26
CA MET A 193 5.69 -10.69 -20.83
C MET A 193 5.22 -12.03 -20.28
N SER A 194 6.16 -12.88 -19.86
CA SER A 194 5.84 -14.11 -19.16
C SER A 194 5.43 -13.85 -17.71
N MET A 195 4.86 -14.86 -17.04
CA MET A 195 4.57 -14.75 -15.60
C MET A 195 5.84 -14.60 -14.75
N GLU A 196 6.98 -15.12 -15.24
CA GLU A 196 8.28 -14.97 -14.58
C GLU A 196 8.81 -13.54 -14.71
N ASP A 197 8.58 -12.88 -15.85
CA ASP A 197 8.95 -11.46 -16.04
C ASP A 197 8.13 -10.56 -15.10
N TRP A 198 6.83 -10.86 -14.94
CA TRP A 198 5.99 -10.18 -13.96
C TRP A 198 6.43 -10.43 -12.52
N TYR A 199 6.81 -11.67 -12.18
CA TYR A 199 7.39 -11.97 -10.88
C TYR A 199 8.63 -11.10 -10.64
N ASN A 200 9.58 -11.06 -11.58
CA ASN A 200 10.80 -10.28 -11.44
C ASN A 200 10.51 -8.78 -11.25
N PHE A 201 9.57 -8.22 -12.02
CA PHE A 201 9.16 -6.83 -11.87
C PHE A 201 8.55 -6.55 -10.49
N VAL A 202 7.63 -7.39 -10.04
CA VAL A 202 6.93 -7.20 -8.77
C VAL A 202 7.89 -7.32 -7.59
N THR A 203 8.83 -8.27 -7.64
CA THR A 203 9.85 -8.42 -6.60
C THR A 203 10.85 -7.27 -6.62
N GLU A 204 11.26 -6.76 -7.80
CA GLU A 204 12.12 -5.57 -7.90
C GLU A 204 11.46 -4.34 -7.25
N VAL A 205 10.16 -4.13 -7.49
CA VAL A 205 9.41 -3.05 -6.80
C VAL A 205 9.36 -3.31 -5.29
N GLY A 206 9.06 -4.55 -4.86
CA GLY A 206 9.04 -4.94 -3.44
C GLY A 206 10.36 -4.68 -2.73
N ASP A 207 11.47 -5.07 -3.36
CA ASP A 207 12.83 -4.93 -2.81
C ASP A 207 13.25 -3.46 -2.71
N SER A 208 12.76 -2.61 -3.62
CA SER A 208 13.02 -1.16 -3.62
C SER A 208 12.35 -0.39 -2.46
N PHE A 209 11.37 -0.98 -1.77
CA PHE A 209 10.52 -0.26 -0.82
C PHE A 209 11.30 0.42 0.32
N LEU A 210 12.24 -0.31 0.94
CA LEU A 210 13.02 0.26 2.05
C LEU A 210 13.95 1.37 1.56
N GLU A 211 14.50 1.26 0.35
CA GLU A 211 15.30 2.32 -0.27
C GLU A 211 14.45 3.56 -0.57
N ALA A 212 13.20 3.37 -1.00
CA ALA A 212 12.27 4.46 -1.27
C ALA A 212 11.82 5.20 0.00
N TYR A 213 11.59 4.47 1.10
CA TYR A 213 10.93 5.03 2.29
C TYR A 213 11.86 5.38 3.46
N VAL A 214 12.83 4.52 3.79
CA VAL A 214 13.67 4.71 5.00
C VAL A 214 14.47 6.02 4.96
N PRO A 215 15.12 6.41 3.84
CA PRO A 215 15.85 7.68 3.80
C PRO A 215 14.97 8.90 4.07
N ILE A 216 13.69 8.84 3.68
CA ILE A 216 12.72 9.90 3.98
C ILE A 216 12.46 9.94 5.48
N ILE A 217 12.17 8.79 6.09
CA ILE A 217 11.89 8.72 7.54
C ILE A 217 13.07 9.19 8.37
N GLU A 218 14.29 8.77 8.04
CA GLU A 218 15.50 9.22 8.76
C GLU A 218 15.70 10.73 8.70
N ARG A 219 15.35 11.38 7.58
CA ARG A 219 15.43 12.85 7.45
C ARG A 219 14.38 13.59 8.27
N ARG A 220 13.19 12.99 8.46
CA ARG A 220 12.01 13.71 8.97
C ARG A 220 11.60 13.36 10.39
N LYS A 221 11.91 12.15 10.87
CA LYS A 221 11.38 11.61 12.14
C LYS A 221 11.68 12.48 13.37
N ASP A 222 12.81 13.20 13.36
CA ASP A 222 13.29 14.00 14.50
C ASP A 222 13.06 15.52 14.34
N LEU A 223 12.41 15.96 13.25
CA LEU A 223 12.13 17.38 13.05
C LEU A 223 11.14 17.90 14.11
N PRO A 224 11.35 19.10 14.67
CA PRO A 224 10.40 19.69 15.60
C PRO A 224 9.08 20.02 14.87
N TYR A 225 7.96 19.87 15.57
CA TYR A 225 6.65 20.25 15.05
C TYR A 225 5.80 20.92 16.12
N THR A 226 4.83 21.74 15.69
CA THR A 226 3.87 22.42 16.56
C THR A 226 2.58 21.61 16.72
N GLN A 227 1.75 22.00 17.69
CA GLN A 227 0.44 21.39 17.87
C GLN A 227 -0.46 21.58 16.63
N ASP A 228 -0.36 22.73 15.94
CA ASP A 228 -1.15 22.98 14.72
C ASP A 228 -0.74 22.03 13.59
N GLN A 229 0.55 21.75 13.45
CA GLN A 229 1.05 20.79 12.47
C GLN A 229 0.60 19.37 12.78
N ARG A 230 0.47 19.03 14.08
CA ARG A 230 -0.12 17.77 14.52
C ARG A 230 -1.63 17.71 14.24
N ASN A 231 -2.36 18.79 14.47
CA ASN A 231 -3.79 18.88 14.14
C ASN A 231 -4.00 18.70 12.62
N TRP A 232 -3.18 19.36 11.80
CA TRP A 232 -3.20 19.19 10.35
C TRP A 232 -2.95 17.74 9.92
N GLN A 233 -1.95 17.07 10.52
CA GLN A 233 -1.71 15.64 10.31
C GLN A 233 -2.97 14.81 10.58
N GLU A 234 -3.68 15.07 11.68
CA GLU A 234 -4.90 14.32 12.03
C GLU A 234 -6.06 14.60 11.06
N ILE A 235 -6.19 15.83 10.55
CA ILE A 235 -7.15 16.17 9.48
C ILE A 235 -6.82 15.41 8.19
N ARG A 236 -5.55 15.40 7.78
CA ARG A 236 -5.10 14.64 6.59
C ARG A 236 -5.24 13.13 6.78
N ARG A 237 -5.02 12.60 7.97
CA ARG A 237 -5.33 11.20 8.30
C ARG A 237 -6.83 10.91 8.22
N GLY A 238 -7.70 11.88 8.53
CA GLY A 238 -9.13 11.79 8.24
C GLY A 238 -9.43 11.54 6.76
N ARG A 239 -8.69 12.17 5.83
CA ARG A 239 -8.80 11.92 4.38
C ARG A 239 -8.30 10.52 3.97
N TYR A 240 -7.32 9.99 4.69
CA TYR A 240 -6.87 8.61 4.51
C TYR A 240 -7.98 7.61 4.89
N VAL A 241 -8.67 7.86 6.01
CA VAL A 241 -9.83 7.07 6.44
C VAL A 241 -11.00 7.19 5.45
N GLU A 242 -11.31 8.40 4.99
CA GLU A 242 -12.33 8.63 3.95
C GLU A 242 -12.05 7.75 2.72
N PHE A 243 -10.80 7.72 2.23
CA PHE A 243 -10.44 6.88 1.09
C PHE A 243 -10.65 5.39 1.38
N ASN A 244 -10.08 4.88 2.48
CA ASN A 244 -10.10 3.45 2.78
C ASN A 244 -11.53 2.92 3.01
N LEU A 245 -12.42 3.72 3.58
CA LEU A 245 -13.79 3.29 3.90
C LEU A 245 -14.82 3.58 2.80
N VAL A 246 -14.53 4.50 1.87
CA VAL A 246 -15.48 4.89 0.81
C VAL A 246 -15.06 4.38 -0.57
N HIS A 247 -13.77 4.39 -0.88
CA HIS A 247 -13.27 4.15 -2.24
C HIS A 247 -12.45 2.87 -2.38
N ASP A 248 -11.69 2.47 -1.34
CA ASP A 248 -10.77 1.35 -1.47
C ASP A 248 -11.49 0.02 -1.68
N LYS A 249 -11.34 -0.52 -2.89
CA LYS A 249 -11.97 -1.78 -3.29
C LYS A 249 -11.48 -2.95 -2.44
N GLY A 250 -10.20 -2.95 -2.05
CA GLY A 250 -9.61 -4.00 -1.23
C GLY A 250 -10.24 -4.07 0.15
N THR A 251 -10.29 -2.94 0.87
CA THR A 251 -10.91 -2.81 2.18
C THR A 251 -12.40 -3.14 2.13
N LEU A 252 -13.16 -2.53 1.21
CA LEU A 252 -14.59 -2.79 1.07
C LEU A 252 -14.90 -4.26 0.76
N PHE A 253 -14.09 -4.90 -0.08
CA PHE A 253 -14.23 -6.33 -0.37
C PHE A 253 -13.91 -7.17 0.87
N GLY A 254 -12.80 -6.89 1.56
CA GLY A 254 -12.41 -7.60 2.77
C GLY A 254 -13.46 -7.51 3.89
N LEU A 255 -14.08 -6.34 4.07
CA LEU A 255 -15.13 -6.12 5.08
C LEU A 255 -16.47 -6.78 4.70
N LYS A 256 -16.77 -6.88 3.41
CA LYS A 256 -17.99 -7.56 2.91
C LYS A 256 -17.84 -9.07 2.80
N THR A 257 -16.62 -9.58 2.90
CA THR A 257 -16.31 -11.00 2.90
C THR A 257 -15.85 -11.42 4.29
N ASN A 258 -15.72 -12.72 4.54
CA ASN A 258 -15.32 -13.25 5.86
C ASN A 258 -13.81 -13.08 6.10
N GLY A 259 -13.27 -11.89 5.80
CA GLY A 259 -11.87 -11.53 6.03
C GLY A 259 -11.59 -11.24 7.50
N ARG A 260 -10.32 -11.35 7.91
CA ARG A 260 -9.90 -11.02 9.28
C ARG A 260 -9.96 -9.50 9.49
N ILE A 261 -11.04 -9.02 10.11
CA ILE A 261 -11.36 -7.61 10.27
C ILE A 261 -10.19 -6.79 10.84
N GLU A 262 -9.57 -7.27 11.92
CA GLU A 262 -8.43 -6.57 12.55
C GLU A 262 -7.20 -6.46 11.64
N SER A 263 -6.98 -7.42 10.73
CA SER A 263 -5.89 -7.33 9.74
C SER A 263 -6.19 -6.32 8.64
N ILE A 264 -7.48 -6.12 8.30
CA ILE A 264 -7.93 -5.15 7.29
C ILE A 264 -7.89 -3.72 7.85
N LEU A 265 -8.44 -3.54 9.06
CA LEU A 265 -8.52 -2.23 9.72
C LEU A 265 -7.21 -1.77 10.36
N MET A 266 -6.17 -2.61 10.34
CA MET A 266 -4.80 -2.20 10.67
C MET A 266 -4.36 -0.95 9.88
N SER A 267 -4.85 -0.80 8.64
CA SER A 267 -4.57 0.35 7.76
C SER A 267 -5.11 1.68 8.28
N LEU A 268 -5.98 1.70 9.31
CA LEU A 268 -6.54 2.92 9.84
C LEU A 268 -5.58 3.57 10.87
N PRO A 269 -5.34 4.88 10.76
CA PRO A 269 -4.49 5.63 11.71
C PRO A 269 -5.07 5.66 13.13
N PRO A 270 -4.23 5.90 14.15
CA PRO A 270 -4.65 5.86 15.55
C PRO A 270 -5.49 7.08 15.97
N HIS A 271 -5.20 8.25 15.38
CA HIS A 271 -5.91 9.51 15.64
C HIS A 271 -6.21 10.24 14.34
N VAL A 272 -7.44 10.75 14.24
CA VAL A 272 -7.98 11.47 13.08
C VAL A 272 -8.91 12.58 13.55
N GLN A 273 -9.04 13.62 12.73
CA GLN A 273 -9.96 14.72 12.97
C GLN A 273 -10.77 15.05 11.71
N TRP A 274 -12.02 15.46 11.92
CA TRP A 274 -12.84 16.13 10.92
C TRP A 274 -13.27 17.48 11.45
N VAL A 275 -12.70 18.54 10.89
CA VAL A 275 -13.06 19.92 11.19
C VAL A 275 -14.02 20.41 10.13
N TYR A 276 -15.16 20.97 10.56
CA TYR A 276 -16.18 21.50 9.67
C TYR A 276 -15.61 22.65 8.83
N ASP A 277 -15.79 22.56 7.51
CA ASP A 277 -15.41 23.59 6.53
C ASP A 277 -13.95 24.10 6.67
N HIS A 278 -13.04 23.22 7.04
CA HIS A 278 -11.63 23.59 7.21
C HIS A 278 -10.96 23.87 5.87
N HIS A 279 -10.43 25.09 5.75
CA HIS A 279 -9.55 25.53 4.67
C HIS A 279 -8.17 25.87 5.23
N PRO A 280 -7.08 25.37 4.63
CA PRO A 280 -5.73 25.82 4.96
C PRO A 280 -5.58 27.33 4.81
N GLU A 281 -4.71 27.95 5.62
CA GLU A 281 -4.41 29.37 5.52
C GLU A 281 -3.77 29.70 4.15
N PRO A 282 -4.13 30.81 3.49
CA PRO A 282 -3.54 31.19 2.22
C PRO A 282 -2.02 31.38 2.30
N GLY A 283 -1.28 30.79 1.37
CA GLY A 283 0.19 30.83 1.30
C GLY A 283 0.89 29.88 2.29
N SER A 284 0.15 29.02 2.98
CA SER A 284 0.70 28.03 3.91
C SER A 284 1.25 26.78 3.20
N GLU A 285 2.06 25.99 3.91
CA GLU A 285 2.56 24.70 3.41
C GLU A 285 1.43 23.67 3.28
N GLU A 286 0.40 23.78 4.11
CA GLU A 286 -0.82 23.01 4.08
C GLU A 286 -1.61 23.28 2.79
N GLU A 287 -1.76 24.56 2.41
CA GLU A 287 -2.38 24.94 1.13
C GLU A 287 -1.56 24.40 -0.05
N ARG A 288 -0.22 24.54 0.01
CA ARG A 288 0.69 24.03 -1.04
C ARG A 288 0.52 22.53 -1.26
N LEU A 289 0.42 21.74 -0.19
CA LEU A 289 0.15 20.31 -0.30
C LEU A 289 -1.19 20.07 -1.02
N ILE A 290 -2.27 20.72 -0.58
CA ILE A 290 -3.60 20.53 -1.18
C ILE A 290 -3.61 20.84 -2.68
N ALA A 291 -2.94 21.92 -3.11
CA ALA A 291 -2.86 22.29 -4.53
C ALA A 291 -2.25 21.15 -5.39
N VAL A 292 -1.22 20.48 -4.87
CA VAL A 292 -0.57 19.33 -5.51
C VAL A 292 -1.46 18.08 -5.47
N LEU A 293 -2.18 17.85 -4.38
CA LEU A 293 -3.11 16.73 -4.30
C LEU A 293 -4.31 16.89 -5.26
N GLN A 294 -4.79 18.12 -5.46
CA GLN A 294 -5.84 18.42 -6.42
C GLN A 294 -5.35 18.32 -7.88
N ASN A 295 -4.08 18.65 -8.11
CA ASN A 295 -3.46 18.67 -9.44
C ASN A 295 -2.14 17.88 -9.41
N PRO A 296 -2.19 16.54 -9.51
CA PRO A 296 -0.99 15.70 -9.48
C PRO A 296 0.04 16.15 -10.53
N ILE A 297 1.29 16.30 -10.10
CA ILE A 297 2.40 16.74 -10.95
C ILE A 297 3.37 15.59 -11.26
N ASP A 298 4.28 15.80 -12.20
CA ASP A 298 5.42 14.90 -12.38
C ASP A 298 6.53 15.21 -11.37
N TRP A 299 7.17 14.16 -10.88
CA TRP A 299 8.24 14.23 -9.88
C TRP A 299 9.60 13.82 -10.43
N ASN A 300 9.67 13.33 -11.67
CA ASN A 300 10.91 12.94 -12.35
C ASN A 300 11.15 13.77 -13.63
#